data_AF-A0A3D8JRA3-F1
#
_entry.id   AF-A0A3D8JRA3-F1
#
_cell.length_a   1.000
_cell.length_b   1.000
_cell.length_c   1.000
_cell.angle_alpha   90.00
_cell.angle_beta   90.00
_cell.angle_gamma   90.00
#
_symmetry.space_group_name_H-M   'P 1'
#
loop_
_entity.id
_entity.type
_entity.pdbx_description
1 polymer ?
#
loop_
_entity_poly.entity_id
_entity_poly.type
_entity_poly.pdbx_seq_one_letter_code
_entity_poly.pdbx_strand_id
1 'polypeptide(L)'
;MNMNGNAGHAPMGETMSSARGDSSKRAVGEVDINALRSGLQAFRPPKRYTVIEVVRELFPVLEAKRNEGASFEQLVELLNKNRLEIAAQTLKTQMSIVRRELKVAFVECPSCGTRVKELATSGNSDSGGVKG
;
A
#
# COMPACT_ATOMS: atom_id res chain seq x y z
N MET A 1 20.50 58.98 54.29
CA MET A 1 19.58 59.89 55.01
C MET A 1 18.28 59.92 54.24
N ASN A 2 17.18 59.65 54.93
CA ASN A 2 15.80 59.54 54.44
C ASN A 2 15.10 60.90 54.31
N MET A 3 13.89 60.83 53.71
CA MET A 3 12.74 61.76 53.72
C MET A 3 12.75 62.77 52.57
N ASN A 4 11.66 63.03 51.82
CA ASN A 4 10.23 63.08 52.12
C ASN A 4 9.51 63.11 50.73
N GLY A 5 8.43 62.39 50.41
CA GLY A 5 7.12 62.42 51.04
C GLY A 5 6.25 63.54 50.44
N ASN A 6 5.52 63.28 49.34
CA ASN A 6 4.23 63.96 49.12
C ASN A 6 3.26 63.05 48.36
N ALA A 7 2.28 62.56 49.10
CA ALA A 7 1.10 61.89 48.61
C ALA A 7 0.12 62.94 48.09
N GLY A 8 -0.20 62.87 46.80
CA GLY A 8 -1.32 63.57 46.17
C GLY A 8 -2.40 62.55 45.80
N HIS A 9 -3.58 62.73 46.36
CA HIS A 9 -4.68 61.80 46.47
C HIS A 9 -5.69 61.97 45.30
N ALA A 10 -5.97 60.87 44.57
CA ALA A 10 -7.23 60.49 43.89
C ALA A 10 -7.81 61.41 42.77
N PRO A 11 -8.83 61.00 41.97
CA PRO A 11 -9.62 59.75 41.97
C PRO A 11 -9.81 59.07 40.58
N MET A 12 -10.58 57.99 40.64
CA MET A 12 -10.97 57.01 39.62
C MET A 12 -11.48 57.58 38.29
N GLY A 13 -11.05 56.95 37.20
CA GLY A 13 -11.70 57.01 35.90
C GLY A 13 -11.79 55.60 35.32
N GLU A 14 -12.90 54.90 35.59
CA GLU A 14 -13.29 53.73 34.82
C GLU A 14 -13.54 54.16 33.36
N THR A 15 -12.69 53.69 32.46
CA THR A 15 -13.11 53.47 31.07
C THR A 15 -12.79 52.04 30.71
N MET A 16 -13.76 51.15 30.95
CA MET A 16 -13.87 49.93 30.16
C MET A 16 -14.06 50.33 28.70
N SER A 17 -13.13 49.95 27.81
CA SER A 17 -13.41 49.61 26.41
C SER A 17 -12.12 49.45 25.62
N SER A 18 -11.68 48.20 25.50
CA SER A 18 -11.40 47.64 24.18
C SER A 18 -11.14 46.16 24.34
N ALA A 19 -12.23 45.40 24.42
CA ALA A 19 -12.28 44.14 23.69
C ALA A 19 -12.07 44.48 22.21
N ARG A 20 -10.82 44.69 21.81
CA ARG A 20 -10.42 44.47 20.42
C ARG A 20 -10.39 42.96 20.30
N GLY A 21 -11.56 42.43 19.95
CA GLY A 21 -11.63 41.14 19.30
C GLY A 21 -10.63 41.19 18.15
N ASP A 22 -9.46 40.62 18.37
CA ASP A 22 -8.61 40.10 17.32
C ASP A 22 -9.36 38.89 16.74
N SER A 23 -10.49 39.21 16.12
CA SER A 23 -11.05 38.42 15.04
C SER A 23 -10.09 38.66 13.88
N SER A 24 -8.89 38.10 14.02
CA SER A 24 -8.12 37.61 12.91
C SER A 24 -8.98 36.52 12.29
N LYS A 25 -10.01 36.96 11.55
CA LYS A 25 -10.35 36.38 10.26
C LYS A 25 -9.00 36.30 9.58
N ARG A 26 -8.32 35.17 9.76
CA ARG A 26 -7.26 34.74 8.87
C ARG A 26 -7.93 34.86 7.52
N ALA A 27 -7.62 35.95 6.82
CA ALA A 27 -7.74 35.98 5.39
C ALA A 27 -7.23 34.61 4.98
N VAL A 28 -8.08 33.83 4.32
CA VAL A 28 -7.61 32.65 3.60
C VAL A 28 -6.47 33.22 2.77
N GLY A 29 -5.23 33.01 3.22
CA GLY A 29 -4.07 33.69 2.68
C GLY A 29 -4.13 33.51 1.18
N GLU A 30 -3.82 34.56 0.42
CA GLU A 30 -3.90 34.59 -1.04
C GLU A 30 -3.54 33.21 -1.58
N VAL A 31 -4.56 32.49 -2.05
CA VAL A 31 -4.41 31.07 -2.37
C VAL A 31 -3.59 31.03 -3.64
N ASP A 32 -2.32 30.65 -3.52
CA ASP A 32 -1.45 30.48 -4.67
C ASP A 32 -1.93 29.29 -5.52
N ILE A 33 -2.79 29.61 -6.49
CA ILE A 33 -3.37 28.66 -7.43
C ILE A 33 -2.28 27.95 -8.24
N ASN A 34 -1.14 28.60 -8.49
CA ASN A 34 -0.04 28.00 -9.24
C ASN A 34 0.68 26.96 -8.37
N ALA A 35 0.97 27.27 -7.10
CA ALA A 35 1.52 26.30 -6.16
C ALA A 35 0.59 25.08 -5.97
N LEU A 36 -0.72 25.30 -5.87
CA LEU A 36 -1.71 24.20 -5.81
C LEU A 36 -1.72 23.36 -7.08
N ARG A 37 -1.69 24.01 -8.25
CA ARG A 37 -1.65 23.31 -9.55
C ARG A 37 -0.38 22.48 -9.69
N SER A 38 0.77 23.03 -9.30
CA SER A 38 2.04 22.30 -9.29
C SER A 38 2.00 21.11 -8.32
N GLY A 39 1.42 21.28 -7.13
CA GLY A 39 1.22 20.18 -6.18
C GLY A 39 0.34 19.05 -6.74
N LEU A 40 -0.75 19.39 -7.43
CA LEU A 40 -1.63 18.42 -8.06
C LEU A 40 -0.99 17.71 -9.26
N GLN A 41 -0.18 18.42 -10.07
CA GLN A 41 0.55 17.81 -11.17
C GLN A 41 1.68 16.90 -10.70
N ALA A 42 2.34 17.23 -9.59
CA ALA A 42 3.37 16.40 -8.97
C ALA A 42 2.79 15.21 -8.19
N PHE A 43 1.52 15.27 -7.79
CA PHE A 43 0.86 14.19 -7.08
C PHE A 43 0.69 12.96 -7.99
N ARG A 44 1.39 11.88 -7.66
CA ARG A 44 1.10 10.56 -8.21
C ARG A 44 0.22 9.78 -7.24
N PRO A 45 -1.00 9.39 -7.64
CA PRO A 45 -1.83 8.55 -6.80
C PRO A 45 -1.10 7.23 -6.51
N PRO A 46 -1.24 6.67 -5.29
CA PRO A 46 -0.64 5.39 -4.96
C PRO A 46 -1.14 4.33 -5.95
N LYS A 47 -0.21 3.55 -6.51
CA LYS A 47 -0.55 2.48 -7.44
C LYS A 47 -1.47 1.50 -6.71
N ARG A 48 -2.68 1.32 -7.23
CA ARG A 48 -3.60 0.28 -6.74
C ARG A 48 -3.18 -1.04 -7.37
N TYR A 49 -2.60 -1.91 -6.57
CA TYR A 49 -2.29 -3.27 -6.99
C TYR A 49 -3.54 -4.13 -6.98
N THR A 50 -3.70 -4.97 -7.99
CA THR A 50 -4.68 -6.05 -7.96
C THR A 50 -4.18 -7.17 -7.04
N VAL A 51 -5.10 -7.99 -6.53
CA VAL A 51 -4.76 -9.12 -5.63
C VAL A 51 -3.73 -10.06 -6.27
N ILE A 52 -3.87 -10.36 -7.57
CA ILE A 52 -2.93 -11.24 -8.29
C ILE A 52 -1.53 -10.62 -8.39
N GLU A 53 -1.41 -9.30 -8.61
CA GLU A 53 -0.11 -8.64 -8.65
C GLU A 53 0.58 -8.71 -7.29
N VAL A 54 -0.15 -8.45 -6.21
CA VAL A 54 0.39 -8.60 -4.84
C VAL A 54 0.84 -10.03 -4.59
N VAL A 55 0.02 -11.02 -4.97
CA VAL A 55 0.37 -12.44 -4.79
C VAL A 55 1.58 -12.82 -5.63
N ARG A 56 1.76 -12.28 -6.84
CA ARG A 56 2.96 -12.52 -7.66
C ARG A 56 4.23 -12.00 -6.99
N GLU A 57 4.21 -10.76 -6.49
CA GLU A 57 5.35 -10.16 -5.79
C GLU A 57 5.71 -10.92 -4.50
N LEU A 58 4.70 -11.35 -3.75
CA LEU A 58 4.90 -12.05 -2.48
C LEU A 58 5.04 -13.57 -2.62
N PHE A 59 4.89 -14.11 -3.85
CA PHE A 59 4.79 -15.55 -4.08
C PHE A 59 5.95 -16.36 -3.48
N PRO A 60 7.24 -15.98 -3.66
CA PRO A 60 8.35 -16.77 -3.13
C PRO A 60 8.30 -16.91 -1.61
N VAL A 61 7.90 -15.84 -0.92
CA VAL A 61 7.80 -15.81 0.55
C VAL A 61 6.59 -16.61 1.01
N LEU A 62 5.44 -16.43 0.37
CA LEU A 62 4.21 -17.17 0.67
C LEU A 62 4.41 -18.68 0.45
N GLU A 63 5.10 -19.07 -0.63
CA GLU A 63 5.38 -20.47 -0.93
C GLU A 63 6.38 -21.07 0.07
N ALA A 64 7.44 -20.34 0.45
CA ALA A 64 8.35 -20.78 1.50
C ALA A 64 7.61 -21.05 2.82
N LYS A 65 6.74 -20.14 3.26
CA LYS A 65 5.93 -20.33 4.48
C LYS A 65 4.93 -21.47 4.36
N ARG A 66 4.35 -21.70 3.18
CA ARG A 66 3.54 -22.89 2.92
C ARG A 66 4.35 -24.19 3.04
N ASN A 67 5.60 -24.20 2.58
CA ASN A 67 6.48 -25.36 2.66
C ASN A 67 6.97 -25.62 4.10
N GLU A 68 7.08 -24.57 4.92
CA GLU A 68 7.31 -24.67 6.37
C GLU A 68 6.08 -25.17 7.15
N GLY A 69 4.91 -25.27 6.52
CA GLY A 69 3.69 -25.82 7.11
C GLY A 69 2.60 -24.80 7.47
N ALA A 70 2.81 -23.51 7.22
CA ALA A 70 1.80 -22.49 7.51
C ALA A 70 0.50 -22.74 6.72
N SER A 71 -0.67 -22.62 7.34
CA SER A 71 -1.97 -22.77 6.66
C SER A 71 -2.33 -21.53 5.84
N PHE A 72 -3.24 -21.67 4.87
CA PHE A 72 -3.72 -20.50 4.10
C PHE A 72 -4.47 -19.50 4.97
N GLU A 73 -5.16 -19.96 6.01
CA GLU A 73 -5.82 -19.11 7.02
C GLU A 73 -4.79 -18.22 7.74
N GLN A 74 -3.69 -18.81 8.21
CA GLN A 74 -2.61 -18.08 8.90
C GLN A 74 -1.94 -17.05 7.99
N LEU A 75 -1.72 -17.40 6.71
CA LEU A 75 -1.14 -16.47 5.75
C LEU A 75 -2.09 -15.32 5.43
N VAL A 76 -3.39 -15.60 5.27
CA VAL A 76 -4.40 -14.56 5.07
C VAL A 76 -4.52 -13.65 6.29
N GLU A 77 -4.46 -14.18 7.50
CA GLU A 77 -4.50 -13.36 8.71
C GLU A 77 -3.35 -12.34 8.73
N LEU A 78 -2.14 -12.75 8.32
CA LEU A 78 -0.98 -11.87 8.20
C LEU A 78 -1.15 -10.82 7.09
N LEU A 79 -1.74 -11.19 5.94
CA LEU A 79 -2.00 -10.25 4.85
C LEU A 79 -3.09 -9.24 5.23
N ASN A 80 -4.17 -9.69 5.87
CA ASN A 80 -5.27 -8.85 6.33
C ASN A 80 -4.80 -7.81 7.37
N LYS A 81 -3.87 -8.17 8.26
CA LYS A 81 -3.23 -7.22 9.20
C LYS A 81 -2.53 -6.05 8.48
N ASN A 82 -2.12 -6.26 7.23
CA ASN A 82 -1.48 -5.26 6.38
C ASN A 82 -2.46 -4.64 5.36
N ARG A 83 -3.77 -4.65 5.66
CA ARG A 83 -4.85 -4.08 4.83
C ARG A 83 -5.02 -4.75 3.46
N LEU A 84 -4.53 -5.98 3.29
CA LEU A 84 -4.80 -6.81 2.12
C LEU A 84 -5.92 -7.79 2.42
N GLU A 85 -7.16 -7.32 2.32
CA GLU A 85 -8.35 -8.14 2.57
C GLU A 85 -8.55 -9.20 1.49
N ILE A 86 -8.10 -10.42 1.75
CA ILE A 86 -8.17 -11.54 0.81
C ILE A 86 -8.70 -12.77 1.54
N ALA A 87 -9.66 -13.49 0.95
CA ALA A 87 -10.14 -14.76 1.51
C ALA A 87 -9.11 -15.89 1.27
N ALA A 88 -9.03 -16.87 2.20
CA ALA A 88 -8.09 -18.00 2.11
C ALA A 88 -8.22 -18.79 0.80
N GLN A 89 -9.46 -19.02 0.36
CA GLN A 89 -9.75 -19.69 -0.92
C GLN A 89 -9.26 -18.89 -2.13
N THR A 90 -9.36 -17.56 -2.08
CA THR A 90 -8.83 -16.66 -3.10
C THR A 90 -7.31 -16.73 -3.11
N LEU A 91 -6.65 -16.62 -1.95
CA LEU A 91 -5.19 -16.72 -1.85
C LEU A 91 -4.67 -18.05 -2.43
N LYS A 92 -5.30 -19.17 -2.07
CA LYS A 92 -4.97 -20.50 -2.62
C LYS A 92 -5.09 -20.54 -4.15
N THR A 93 -6.17 -19.98 -4.69
CA THR A 93 -6.42 -19.95 -6.14
C THR A 93 -5.37 -19.10 -6.85
N GLN A 94 -5.09 -17.91 -6.35
CA GLN A 94 -4.10 -17.00 -6.94
C GLN A 94 -2.68 -17.60 -6.87
N MET A 95 -2.29 -18.20 -5.74
CA MET A 95 -1.01 -18.90 -5.65
C MET A 95 -0.92 -20.08 -6.63
N SER A 96 -2.01 -20.81 -6.87
CA SER A 96 -2.03 -21.88 -7.88
C SER A 96 -1.88 -21.35 -9.33
N ILE A 97 -2.45 -20.17 -9.61
CA ILE A 97 -2.25 -19.48 -10.89
C ILE A 97 -0.79 -19.07 -11.05
N VAL A 98 -0.23 -18.37 -10.07
CA VAL A 98 1.19 -17.91 -10.10
C VAL A 98 2.14 -19.10 -10.20
N ARG A 99 1.89 -20.19 -9.48
CA ARG A 99 2.69 -21.42 -9.60
C ARG A 99 2.66 -21.98 -11.02
N ARG A 100 1.52 -21.94 -11.71
CA ARG A 100 1.43 -22.37 -13.12
C ARG A 100 2.18 -21.40 -14.03
N GLU A 101 2.08 -20.10 -13.80
CA GLU A 101 2.83 -19.09 -14.56
C GLU A 101 4.35 -19.29 -14.44
N LEU A 102 4.85 -19.59 -13.24
CA LEU A 102 6.28 -19.83 -12.99
C LEU A 102 6.78 -21.19 -13.50
N LYS A 103 5.92 -22.22 -13.50
CA LYS A 103 6.22 -23.55 -14.05
C LYS A 103 6.20 -23.62 -15.57
N VAL A 104 5.59 -22.64 -16.22
CA VAL A 104 5.63 -22.52 -17.67
C VAL A 104 7.04 -22.10 -18.04
N ALA A 105 7.89 -23.10 -18.31
CA ALA A 105 9.12 -22.88 -19.04
C ALA A 105 8.72 -22.39 -20.44
N PHE A 106 9.18 -21.20 -20.80
CA PHE A 106 9.17 -20.78 -22.19
C PHE A 106 10.35 -21.47 -22.85
N VAL A 107 10.09 -22.53 -23.62
CA VAL A 107 11.12 -23.16 -24.43
C VAL A 107 11.27 -22.37 -25.72
N GLU A 108 12.52 -22.08 -26.09
CA GLU A 108 12.81 -21.55 -27.42
C GLU A 108 12.58 -22.64 -28.44
N CYS A 109 11.74 -22.36 -29.43
CA CYS A 109 11.58 -23.28 -30.56
C CYS A 109 12.93 -23.41 -31.27
N PRO A 110 13.53 -24.61 -31.34
CA PRO A 110 14.86 -24.78 -31.93
C PRO A 110 14.90 -24.46 -33.43
N SER A 111 13.75 -24.38 -34.09
CA SER A 111 13.63 -24.13 -35.53
C SER A 111 13.53 -22.64 -35.90
N CYS A 112 13.05 -21.78 -35.00
CA CYS A 112 12.82 -20.37 -35.32
C CYS A 112 13.12 -19.38 -34.19
N GLY A 113 13.62 -19.85 -33.04
CA GLY A 113 13.98 -19.01 -31.88
C GLY A 113 12.78 -18.37 -31.17
N THR A 114 11.54 -18.61 -31.64
CA THR A 114 10.34 -18.07 -30.99
C THR A 114 10.16 -18.73 -29.62
N ARG A 115 10.02 -17.92 -28.57
CA ARG A 115 9.71 -18.39 -27.21
C ARG A 115 8.25 -18.85 -27.16
N VAL A 116 8.03 -20.16 -27.07
CA VAL A 116 6.70 -20.75 -27.00
C VAL A 116 6.45 -21.31 -25.60
N LYS A 117 5.18 -21.27 -25.18
CA LYS A 117 4.74 -21.85 -23.92
C LYS A 117 4.92 -23.36 -24.01
N GLU A 118 5.77 -23.97 -23.19
CA GLU A 118 5.87 -25.43 -23.17
C GLU A 118 4.53 -25.98 -22.68
N LEU A 119 3.76 -26.58 -23.59
CA LEU A 119 2.51 -27.24 -23.24
C LEU A 119 2.93 -28.51 -22.51
N ALA A 120 2.94 -28.48 -21.18
CA ALA A 120 3.22 -29.65 -20.36
C ALA A 120 2.25 -30.77 -20.74
N THR A 121 2.68 -31.67 -21.61
CA THR A 121 2.03 -32.94 -21.88
C THR A 121 2.17 -33.75 -20.60
N SER A 122 1.15 -33.68 -19.76
CA SER A 122 0.96 -34.60 -18.65
C SER A 122 1.00 -36.03 -19.21
N GLY A 123 2.15 -36.69 -18.99
CA GLY A 123 2.34 -38.09 -19.29
C GLY A 123 1.37 -38.93 -18.47
N ASN A 124 0.44 -39.57 -19.16
CA ASN A 124 -0.31 -40.69 -18.61
C ASN A 124 0.50 -41.94 -18.94
N SER A 125 1.31 -42.41 -17.99
CA SER A 125 1.95 -43.71 -18.05
C SER A 125 0.89 -44.81 -17.93
N ASP A 126 0.80 -45.72 -18.89
CA ASP A 126 0.39 -47.09 -18.61
C ASP A 126 1.01 -48.08 -19.62
N SER A 127 1.99 -48.83 -19.11
CA SER A 127 2.21 -50.29 -19.29
C SER A 127 2.17 -50.84 -20.74
N GLY A 128 3.27 -51.28 -21.36
CA GLY A 128 4.14 -52.36 -20.88
C GLY A 128 3.53 -53.74 -21.21
N GLY A 129 3.84 -54.33 -22.37
CA GLY A 129 3.43 -55.70 -22.69
C GLY A 129 3.65 -56.14 -24.14
N VAL A 130 4.91 -56.29 -24.58
CA VAL A 130 5.25 -57.10 -25.75
C VAL A 130 5.81 -58.43 -25.27
N LYS A 131 5.20 -59.54 -25.68
CA LYS A 131 5.85 -60.84 -25.82
C LYS A 131 5.13 -61.62 -26.92
N GLY A 132 5.88 -61.90 -27.98
CA GLY A 132 5.60 -63.02 -28.88
C GLY A 132 6.13 -64.33 -28.29
#